data_AF-A0A833LNY4-F1
#
_entry.id   AF-A0A833LNY4-F1
#
_cell.length_a   1.000
_cell.length_b   1.000
_cell.length_c   1.000
_cell.angle_alpha   90.00
_cell.angle_beta   90.00
_cell.angle_gamma   90.00
#
_symmetry.space_group_name_H-M   'P 1'
#
loop_
_entity.id
_entity.type
_entity.pdbx_description
1 polymer ?
#
loop_
_entity_poly.entity_id
_entity_poly.type
_entity_poly.pdbx_seq_one_letter_code
_entity_poly.pdbx_strand_id
1 'polypeptide(L)' 'IDLAIRENGDLFWNDEPVTEAILQAQLRVAAQKNPQPELQIRADKPTQWQKIATVMAEAKSAGMVKLGFMTTGAGDQ' A
#
# COMPACT_ATOMS: atom_id res chain seq x y z
N ILE A 1 8.07 0.12 -3.68
CA ILE A 1 7.18 1.31 -3.59
C ILE A 1 6.41 1.15 -2.31
N ASP A 2 6.36 2.20 -1.51
CA ASP A 2 5.90 2.11 -0.13
C ASP A 2 4.58 2.86 0.01
N LEU A 3 3.58 2.18 0.55
CA LEU A 3 2.29 2.76 0.85
C LEU A 3 2.10 2.76 2.36
N ALA A 4 2.26 3.91 2.98
CA ALA A 4 2.01 4.09 4.40
C ALA A 4 0.58 4.58 4.63
N ILE A 5 -0.09 3.96 5.59
CA ILE A 5 -1.45 4.30 6.01
C ILE A 5 -1.36 4.84 7.43
N ARG A 6 -1.69 6.11 7.62
CA ARG A 6 -1.69 6.74 8.95
C ARG A 6 -2.99 6.49 9.71
N GLU A 7 -2.95 6.74 11.02
CA GLU A 7 -4.09 6.52 11.93
C GLU A 7 -5.35 7.31 11.57
N ASN A 8 -5.19 8.51 11.04
CA ASN A 8 -6.29 9.35 10.56
C ASN A 8 -6.84 8.89 9.20
N GLY A 9 -6.24 7.86 8.60
CA GLY A 9 -6.60 7.35 7.30
C GLY A 9 -5.88 8.01 6.13
N ASP A 10 -4.95 8.94 6.37
CA ASP A 10 -4.15 9.53 5.30
C ASP A 10 -3.28 8.47 4.64
N LEU A 11 -3.17 8.57 3.31
CA LEU A 11 -2.40 7.67 2.48
C LEU A 11 -1.13 8.38 2.02
N PHE A 12 -0.01 7.70 2.14
CA PHE A 12 1.29 8.21 1.73
C PHE A 12 1.93 7.23 0.76
N TRP A 13 2.27 7.69 -0.44
CA TRP A 13 2.95 6.92 -1.47
C TRP A 13 4.40 7.38 -1.57
N ASN A 14 5.35 6.51 -1.23
CA ASN A 14 6.78 6.82 -1.10
C ASN A 14 7.00 8.10 -0.26
N ASP A 15 6.35 8.17 0.90
CA ASP A 15 6.39 9.30 1.85
C ASP A 15 5.77 10.62 1.36
N GLU A 16 5.12 10.63 0.19
CA GLU A 16 4.31 11.75 -0.29
C GLU A 16 2.82 11.55 0.00
N PRO A 17 2.10 12.55 0.56
CA PRO A 17 0.68 12.44 0.80
C PRO A 17 -0.08 12.32 -0.53
N VAL A 18 -0.93 11.31 -0.64
CA VAL A 18 -1.75 11.05 -1.82
C VAL A 18 -3.21 10.87 -1.45
N THR A 19 -4.10 11.21 -2.37
CA THR A 19 -5.51 10.86 -2.27
C THR A 19 -5.75 9.45 -2.81
N GLU A 20 -6.90 8.84 -2.48
CA GLU A 20 -7.28 7.53 -3.01
C GLU A 20 -7.28 7.49 -4.55
N ALA A 21 -7.74 8.57 -5.19
CA ALA A 21 -7.73 8.67 -6.65
C ALA A 21 -6.30 8.65 -7.23
N ILE A 22 -5.38 9.39 -6.61
CA ILE A 22 -3.97 9.40 -7.01
C ILE A 22 -3.33 8.03 -6.74
N LEU A 23 -3.62 7.43 -5.59
CA LEU A 23 -3.13 6.10 -5.24
C LEU A 23 -3.53 5.07 -6.30
N GLN A 24 -4.81 5.01 -6.69
CA GLN A 24 -5.27 4.08 -7.72
C GLN A 24 -4.57 4.31 -9.06
N ALA A 25 -4.34 5.56 -9.46
CA ALA A 25 -3.59 5.87 -10.67
C ALA A 25 -2.13 5.37 -10.56
N GLN A 26 -1.46 5.65 -9.43
CA GLN A 26 -0.09 5.22 -9.16
C GLN A 26 0.03 3.69 -9.15
N LEU A 27 -0.93 2.98 -8.56
CA LEU A 27 -1.00 1.52 -8.57
C LEU A 27 -1.09 0.95 -9.98
N ARG A 28 -1.96 1.51 -10.85
CA ARG A 28 -2.07 1.07 -12.24
C ARG A 28 -0.81 1.36 -13.05
N VAL A 29 -0.18 2.50 -12.81
CA VAL A 29 1.11 2.85 -13.44
C VAL A 29 2.21 1.90 -12.99
N ALA A 30 2.30 1.64 -11.69
CA ALA A 30 3.25 0.69 -11.12
C ALA A 30 3.03 -0.73 -11.66
N ALA A 31 1.78 -1.17 -11.77
CA ALA A 31 1.42 -2.50 -12.25
C ALA A 31 1.90 -2.76 -13.68
N GLN A 32 1.96 -1.71 -14.52
CA GLN A 32 2.40 -1.78 -15.91
C GLN A 32 3.93 -1.74 -16.09
N LYS A 33 4.70 -1.42 -15.04
CA LYS A 33 6.16 -1.38 -15.14
C LYS A 33 6.74 -2.80 -15.28
N ASN A 34 7.84 -2.91 -16.02
CA ASN A 34 8.60 -4.16 -16.16
C ASN A 34 10.09 -3.90 -15.84
N PRO A 35 10.66 -4.54 -14.79
CA PRO A 35 9.99 -5.43 -13.84
C PRO A 35 8.97 -4.69 -12.96
N GLN A 36 7.84 -5.35 -12.67
CA GLN A 36 6.83 -4.78 -11.79
C GLN A 36 7.43 -4.57 -10.39
N PRO A 37 7.35 -3.36 -9.83
CA PRO A 37 7.82 -3.07 -8.48
C PRO A 37 6.93 -3.77 -7.45
N GLU A 38 7.50 -4.05 -6.29
CA GLU A 38 6.76 -4.58 -5.16
C GLU A 38 6.12 -3.43 -4.35
N LEU A 39 4.83 -3.58 -4.04
CA LEU A 39 4.11 -2.67 -3.15
C LEU A 39 4.25 -3.12 -1.71
N GLN A 40 4.95 -2.34 -0.91
CA GLN A 40 5.11 -2.55 0.52
C GLN A 40 4.07 -1.70 1.26
N ILE A 41 3.10 -2.35 1.89
CA ILE A 41 2.06 -1.68 2.66
C ILE A 41 2.51 -1.60 4.11
N ARG A 42 2.65 -0.38 4.65
CA ARG A 42 3.00 -0.09 6.04
C ARG A 42 1.79 0.48 6.79
N ALA A 43 1.51 -0.08 7.95
CA ALA A 43 0.44 0.36 8.83
C ALA A 43 0.89 0.32 10.30
N ASP A 44 0.56 1.37 11.05
CA ASP A 44 1.06 1.57 12.42
C ASP A 44 0.24 0.82 13.48
N LYS A 45 -1.03 0.48 13.20
CA LYS A 45 -1.90 -0.16 14.19
C LYS A 45 -2.68 -1.35 13.66
N PRO A 46 -2.98 -2.34 14.53
CA PRO A 46 -3.82 -3.48 14.17
C PRO A 46 -5.25 -3.08 13.75
N THR A 47 -5.75 -1.92 14.19
CA THR A 47 -7.05 -1.38 13.77
C THR A 47 -7.12 -1.00 12.30
N GLN A 48 -5.98 -0.90 11.61
CA GLN A 48 -5.92 -0.61 10.18
C GLN A 48 -5.98 -1.86 9.30
N TRP A 49 -6.11 -3.07 9.88
CA TRP A 49 -6.20 -4.33 9.12
C TRP A 49 -7.30 -4.31 8.06
N GLN A 50 -8.45 -3.72 8.41
CA GLN A 50 -9.54 -3.55 7.45
C GLN A 50 -9.12 -2.69 6.26
N LYS A 51 -8.39 -1.60 6.52
CA LYS A 51 -7.91 -0.68 5.49
C LYS A 51 -6.79 -1.30 4.65
N ILE A 52 -5.91 -2.08 5.27
CA ILE A 52 -4.89 -2.88 4.57
C ILE A 52 -5.58 -3.86 3.61
N ALA A 53 -6.59 -4.59 4.06
CA ALA A 53 -7.32 -5.53 3.23
C ALA A 53 -8.01 -4.84 2.04
N THR A 54 -8.61 -3.66 2.26
CA THR A 54 -9.17 -2.82 1.19
C THR A 54 -8.10 -2.42 0.18
N VAL A 55 -6.97 -1.87 0.64
CA VAL A 55 -5.86 -1.44 -0.21
C VAL A 55 -5.26 -2.61 -0.99
N MET A 56 -5.14 -3.79 -0.36
CA MET A 56 -4.70 -5.01 -1.04
C MET A 56 -5.67 -5.41 -2.16
N ALA A 57 -6.98 -5.32 -1.92
CA ALA A 57 -7.98 -5.61 -2.94
C ALA A 57 -7.90 -4.61 -4.12
N GLU A 58 -7.73 -3.32 -3.82
CA GLU A 58 -7.53 -2.27 -4.82
C GLU A 58 -6.24 -2.48 -5.63
N ALA A 59 -5.13 -2.80 -4.96
CA ALA A 59 -3.86 -3.06 -5.63
C ALA A 59 -3.96 -4.27 -6.57
N LYS A 60 -4.60 -5.36 -6.12
CA LYS A 60 -4.89 -6.52 -6.98
C LYS A 60 -5.77 -6.14 -8.17
N SER A 61 -6.81 -5.34 -7.95
CA SER A 61 -7.69 -4.84 -9.02
C SER A 61 -6.93 -3.95 -10.02
N ALA A 62 -5.93 -3.22 -9.56
CA ALA A 62 -5.05 -2.43 -10.41
C ALA A 62 -4.00 -3.26 -11.19
N GLY A 63 -3.91 -4.57 -10.95
CA GLY A 63 -2.97 -5.48 -11.61
C GLY A 63 -1.63 -5.63 -10.88
N MET A 64 -1.51 -5.15 -9.64
CA MET A 64 -0.33 -5.42 -8.82
C MET A 64 -0.32 -6.89 -8.40
N VAL A 65 0.77 -7.57 -8.75
CA VAL A 65 0.99 -9.00 -8.44
C VAL A 65 1.93 -9.15 -7.25
N LYS A 66 2.88 -8.22 -7.09
CA LYS A 66 3.84 -8.22 -5.98
C LYS A 66 3.39 -7.28 -4.87
N LEU A 67 2.83 -7.85 -3.81
CA LEU A 67 2.35 -7.13 -2.63
C LEU A 67 3.09 -7.67 -1.40
N GLY A 68 3.78 -6.79 -0.68
CA GLY A 68 4.38 -7.04 0.63
C GLY A 68 3.66 -6.23 1.71
N PHE A 69 3.67 -6.74 2.93
CA PHE A 69 3.03 -6.10 4.07
C PHE A 69 4.02 -6.04 5.22
N MET A 70 4.29 -4.84 5.72
CA MET A 70 5.12 -4.60 6.89
C MET A 70 4.23 -4.06 8.01
N THR A 71 4.01 -4.88 9.03
CA THR A 71 3.43 -4.41 10.30
C THR A 71 4.57 -3.97 11.20
N THR A 72 4.54 -2.76 11.74
CA THR A 72 5.50 -2.32 12.77
C THR A 72 5.23 -2.93 14.16
N GLY A 73 4.38 -3.95 14.23
CA GLY A 73 3.92 -4.61 15.45
C GLY A 73 4.50 -6.02 15.55
N ALA A 74 5.63 -6.13 16.24
CA ALA A 74 6.22 -7.34 16.82
C ALA A 74 6.43 -8.56 15.90
N GLY A 75 7.68 -8.75 15.47
CA GLY A 75 8.23 -10.08 15.20
C GLY A 75 8.93 -10.23 13.86
N ASP A 76 10.16 -9.74 13.73
CA ASP A 76 11.23 -10.38 12.97
C ASP A 76 12.57 -9.83 13.50
N GLN A 77 13.08 -10.51 14.54
CA GLN A 77 14.51 -10.63 14.86
C GLN A 77 14.93 -12.05 14.49
#